data_AF-K2CXV7-F1
#
_entry.id   AF-K2CXV7-F1
#
_cell.length_a   1.000
_cell.length_b   1.000
_cell.length_c   1.000
_cell.angle_alpha   90.00
_cell.angle_beta   90.00
_cell.angle_gamma   90.00
#
_symmetry.space_group_name_H-M   'P 1'
#
loop_
_entity.id
_entity.type
_entity.pdbx_description
1 polymer ?
#
loop_
_entity_poly.entity_id
_entity_poly.type
_entity_poly.pdbx_seq_one_letter_code
_entity_poly.pdbx_strand_id
1 'polypeptide(L)'
;MIDLRIGDRLGSGTKDAESWRLKKFKERIEEQLQPAPFSINDLKIDGNDIMKELGVKPGPGIGKLLNKVFEEVDEDLSLNTKEYLLKRVKELHKSS
;
A
#
# COMPACT_ATOMS: atom_id res chain seq x y z
N MET A 1 32.42 43.19 -1.41
CA MET A 1 32.31 44.01 -2.62
C MET A 1 32.60 43.12 -3.82
N ILE A 2 31.54 42.66 -4.47
CA ILE A 2 31.41 42.28 -5.87
C ILE A 2 32.36 41.21 -6.46
N ASP A 3 31.80 40.01 -6.58
CA ASP A 3 31.97 39.03 -7.65
C ASP A 3 32.30 39.65 -9.01
N LEU A 4 33.49 39.34 -9.55
CA LEU A 4 33.77 39.48 -10.99
C LEU A 4 35.06 38.75 -11.39
N ARG A 5 34.93 37.44 -11.58
CA ARG A 5 35.48 36.67 -12.72
C ARG A 5 35.42 35.17 -12.45
N ILE A 6 34.25 34.58 -12.62
CA ILE A 6 34.18 33.18 -13.07
C ILE A 6 33.20 33.14 -14.24
N GLY A 7 33.53 33.96 -15.24
CA GLY A 7 32.97 33.91 -16.58
C GLY A 7 34.11 33.61 -17.53
N ASP A 8 34.70 32.42 -17.42
CA ASP A 8 35.40 31.83 -18.55
C ASP A 8 35.20 30.31 -18.53
N ARG A 9 34.42 29.86 -19.50
CA ARG A 9 34.48 28.53 -20.10
C ARG A 9 33.73 27.38 -19.41
N LEU A 10 32.42 27.38 -19.64
CA LEU A 10 31.74 26.23 -20.25
C LEU A 10 32.69 25.55 -21.25
N GLY A 11 33.15 24.33 -20.98
CA GLY A 11 34.05 23.66 -21.91
C GLY A 11 34.70 22.37 -21.42
N SER A 12 33.98 21.50 -20.72
CA SER A 12 34.39 20.11 -20.57
C SER A 12 33.21 19.22 -20.19
N GLY A 13 32.57 18.63 -21.22
CA GLY A 13 31.94 17.31 -21.15
C GLY A 13 30.99 17.04 -19.98
N THR A 14 29.86 17.76 -19.92
CA THR A 14 28.69 17.36 -19.13
C THR A 14 28.15 16.01 -19.61
N LYS A 15 28.57 14.90 -18.99
CA LYS A 15 27.85 13.62 -18.71
C LYS A 15 28.65 12.96 -17.57
N ASP A 16 28.04 12.17 -16.69
CA ASP A 16 28.73 11.47 -15.58
C ASP A 16 29.04 12.29 -14.31
N ALA A 17 28.07 13.07 -13.85
CA ALA A 17 27.97 13.41 -12.43
C ALA A 17 26.60 13.05 -11.85
N GLU A 18 25.87 12.11 -12.46
CA GLU A 18 24.85 11.36 -11.71
C GLU A 18 25.58 10.45 -10.73
N SER A 19 26.03 11.07 -9.64
CA SER A 19 26.70 10.45 -8.52
C SER A 19 25.93 9.20 -8.11
N TRP A 20 26.64 8.10 -7.84
CA TRP A 20 26.10 6.89 -7.20
C TRP A 20 25.16 7.20 -6.00
N ARG A 21 25.40 8.32 -5.33
CA ARG A 21 24.55 8.87 -4.27
C ARG A 21 23.16 9.27 -4.73
N LEU A 22 23.04 9.93 -5.89
CA LEU A 22 21.76 10.35 -6.48
C LEU A 22 20.94 9.13 -6.91
N LYS A 23 21.61 8.09 -7.44
CA LYS A 23 20.99 6.81 -7.79
C LYS A 23 20.47 6.06 -6.55
N LYS A 24 21.30 5.93 -5.50
CA LYS A 24 20.86 5.34 -4.20
C LYS A 24 19.76 6.12 -3.52
N PHE A 25 19.73 7.45 -3.67
CA PHE A 25 18.68 8.28 -3.12
C PHE A 25 17.37 8.07 -3.86
N LYS A 26 17.41 7.96 -5.19
CA LYS A 26 16.25 7.60 -6.01
C LYS A 26 15.70 6.22 -5.66
N GLU A 27 16.54 5.20 -5.53
CA GLU A 27 16.11 3.85 -5.13
C GLU A 27 15.41 3.84 -3.77
N ARG A 28 15.96 4.55 -2.76
CA ARG A 28 15.32 4.65 -1.44
C ARG A 28 13.99 5.39 -1.47
N ILE A 29 13.88 6.43 -2.30
CA ILE A 29 12.63 7.17 -2.48
C ILE A 29 11.62 6.28 -3.20
N GLU A 30 12.01 5.56 -4.27
CA GLU A 30 11.13 4.64 -5.01
C GLU A 30 10.65 3.46 -4.14
N GLU A 31 11.46 2.94 -3.21
CA GLU A 31 11.02 1.92 -2.24
C GLU A 31 10.04 2.46 -1.19
N GLN A 32 10.21 3.71 -0.75
CA GLN A 32 9.33 4.36 0.25
C GLN A 32 8.06 4.97 -0.36
N LEU A 33 8.07 5.21 -1.68
CA LEU A 33 6.96 5.76 -2.47
C LEU A 33 6.17 4.63 -3.17
N GLN A 34 6.36 3.38 -2.76
CA GLN A 34 5.33 2.38 -3.00
C GLN A 34 4.13 2.80 -2.13
N PRO A 35 2.95 3.07 -2.70
CA PRO A 35 1.77 3.36 -1.91
C PRO A 35 1.66 2.26 -0.86
N ALA A 36 1.51 2.65 0.41
CA ALA A 36 1.40 1.71 1.51
C ALA A 36 0.49 0.56 1.05
N PRO A 37 0.97 -0.70 1.10
CA PRO A 37 0.16 -1.81 0.63
C PRO A 37 -1.14 -1.73 1.41
N PHE A 38 -2.26 -1.61 0.70
CA PHE A 38 -3.57 -1.75 1.32
C PHE A 38 -3.46 -2.98 2.22
N SER A 39 -3.75 -2.83 3.51
CA SER A 39 -3.55 -3.91 4.46
C SER A 39 -4.90 -4.43 4.91
N ILE A 40 -4.93 -5.66 5.42
CA ILE A 40 -6.13 -6.24 6.02
C ILE A 40 -6.65 -5.33 7.15
N ASN A 41 -5.76 -4.56 7.80
CA ASN A 41 -6.09 -3.57 8.83
C ASN A 41 -6.79 -2.31 8.29
N ASP A 42 -6.76 -2.05 6.98
CA ASP A 42 -7.46 -0.92 6.35
C ASP A 42 -8.94 -1.25 6.04
N LEU A 43 -9.35 -2.51 6.22
CA LEU A 43 -10.75 -2.90 6.09
C LEU A 43 -11.62 -2.25 7.18
N LYS A 44 -12.86 -1.90 6.84
CA LYS A 44 -13.86 -1.40 7.82
C LYS A 44 -14.38 -2.47 8.78
N ILE A 45 -13.90 -3.70 8.67
CA ILE A 45 -14.25 -4.80 9.55
C ILE A 45 -12.98 -5.44 10.11
N ASP A 46 -13.04 -5.79 11.38
CA ASP A 46 -12.01 -6.58 12.03
C ASP A 46 -12.43 -8.05 12.15
N GLY A 47 -11.45 -8.93 12.40
CA GLY A 47 -11.74 -10.31 12.75
C GLY A 47 -12.69 -10.45 13.94
N ASN A 48 -12.69 -9.47 14.86
CA ASN A 48 -13.62 -9.43 15.99
C ASN A 48 -15.07 -9.15 15.59
N ASP A 49 -15.30 -8.25 14.62
CA ASP A 49 -16.64 -8.01 14.09
C ASP A 49 -17.17 -9.26 13.39
N ILE A 50 -16.32 -9.93 12.59
CA ILE A 50 -16.64 -11.21 11.94
C ILE A 50 -17.02 -12.27 12.98
N MET A 51 -16.24 -12.39 14.06
CA MET A 51 -16.53 -13.35 15.14
C MET A 51 -17.87 -13.08 15.81
N LYS A 52 -18.21 -11.82 16.08
CA LYS A 52 -19.48 -11.45 16.71
C LYS A 52 -20.67 -11.70 15.78
N GLU A 53 -20.54 -11.37 14.49
CA GLU A 53 -21.62 -11.47 13.52
C GLU A 53 -21.91 -12.93 13.12
N LEU A 54 -20.86 -13.73 12.88
CA LEU A 54 -21.02 -15.13 12.44
C LEU A 54 -20.99 -16.14 13.60
N GLY A 55 -20.60 -15.74 14.81
CA GLY A 55 -20.48 -16.66 15.95
C GLY A 55 -19.40 -17.73 15.78
N VAL A 56 -18.43 -17.49 14.89
CA VAL A 56 -17.36 -18.44 14.56
C VAL A 56 -16.18 -18.33 15.53
N LYS A 57 -15.52 -19.45 15.81
CA LYS A 57 -14.32 -19.47 16.67
C LYS A 57 -13.14 -18.77 15.99
N PRO A 58 -12.27 -18.07 16.76
CA PRO A 58 -11.03 -17.51 16.23
C PRO A 58 -10.19 -18.62 15.61
N GLY A 59 -9.74 -18.41 14.37
CA GLY A 59 -8.93 -19.39 13.66
C GLY A 59 -8.51 -18.92 12.27
N PRO A 60 -7.69 -19.73 11.57
CA PRO A 60 -7.16 -19.38 10.24
C PRO A 60 -8.26 -19.19 9.18
N GLY A 61 -9.48 -19.67 9.43
CA GLY A 61 -10.63 -19.43 8.56
C GLY A 61 -11.03 -17.95 8.45
N ILE A 62 -10.89 -17.17 9.53
CA ILE A 62 -11.20 -15.72 9.52
C ILE A 62 -10.19 -14.97 8.65
N GLY A 63 -8.91 -15.31 8.77
CA GLY A 63 -7.86 -14.74 7.91
C GLY A 63 -8.09 -15.01 6.43
N LYS A 64 -8.60 -16.21 6.08
CA LYS A 64 -8.98 -16.53 4.69
C LYS A 64 -10.16 -15.71 4.19
N LEU A 65 -11.17 -15.47 5.04
CA LEU A 65 -12.32 -14.64 4.70
C LEU A 65 -11.90 -13.17 4.52
N LEU A 66 -11.09 -12.65 5.44
CA LEU A 66 -10.51 -11.30 5.34
C LEU A 66 -9.66 -11.15 4.08
N ASN A 67 -8.79 -12.12 3.75
CA ASN A 67 -7.99 -12.07 2.52
C ASN A 67 -8.86 -12.05 1.25
N LYS A 68 -9.90 -12.89 1.17
CA LYS A 68 -10.80 -12.88 0.00
C LYS A 68 -11.49 -11.54 -0.20
N VAL A 69 -12.03 -10.99 0.90
CA VAL A 69 -12.72 -9.70 0.84
C VAL A 69 -11.74 -8.56 0.62
N PHE A 70 -10.52 -8.67 1.17
CA PHE A 70 -9.42 -7.76 0.92
C PHE A 70 -9.06 -7.70 -0.56
N GLU A 71 -8.92 -8.84 -1.25
CA GLU A 71 -8.67 -8.88 -2.70
C GLU A 71 -9.79 -8.16 -3.48
N GLU A 72 -11.06 -8.34 -3.11
CA GLU A 72 -12.18 -7.64 -3.76
C GLU A 72 -12.17 -6.13 -3.53
N VAL A 73 -11.75 -5.69 -2.33
CA VAL A 73 -11.69 -4.26 -1.96
C VAL A 73 -10.41 -3.59 -2.48
N ASP A 74 -9.34 -4.35 -2.68
CA ASP A 74 -8.10 -3.89 -3.32
C ASP A 74 -8.38 -3.46 -4.78
N GLU A 75 -9.28 -4.18 -5.46
CA GLU A 75 -9.78 -3.79 -6.79
C GLU A 75 -10.71 -2.56 -6.74
N ASP A 76 -11.61 -2.47 -5.74
CA ASP A 76 -12.50 -1.32 -5.56
C ASP A 76 -12.65 -0.92 -4.09
N LEU A 77 -11.86 0.09 -3.68
CA LEU A 77 -11.85 0.63 -2.32
C LEU A 77 -13.20 1.22 -1.90
N SER A 78 -14.10 1.54 -2.84
CA SER A 78 -15.44 2.06 -2.53
C SER A 78 -16.32 1.01 -1.86
N LEU A 79 -16.00 -0.28 -2.06
CA LEU A 79 -16.68 -1.41 -1.43
C LEU A 79 -16.24 -1.64 0.02
N ASN A 80 -15.21 -0.92 0.51
CA ASN A 80 -14.73 -0.96 1.88
C ASN A 80 -15.73 -0.33 2.87
N THR A 81 -16.93 -0.91 2.99
CA THR A 81 -17.99 -0.48 3.89
C THR A 81 -18.38 -1.62 4.81
N LYS A 82 -18.56 -1.31 6.10
CA LYS A 82 -18.79 -2.34 7.13
C LYS A 82 -19.92 -3.31 6.77
N GLU A 83 -21.04 -2.79 6.27
CA GLU A 83 -22.21 -3.57 5.87
C GLU A 83 -21.94 -4.50 4.67
N TYR A 84 -21.23 -4.01 3.65
CA TYR A 84 -20.90 -4.82 2.47
C TYR A 84 -19.95 -5.95 2.84
N LEU A 85 -18.89 -5.65 3.58
CA LEU A 85 -17.88 -6.62 3.97
C LEU A 85 -18.49 -7.71 4.85
N LEU A 86 -19.33 -7.36 5.83
CA LEU A 86 -20.04 -8.34 6.68
C LEU A 86 -20.96 -9.24 5.85
N LYS A 87 -21.72 -8.66 4.92
CA LYS A 87 -22.59 -9.43 4.01
C LYS A 87 -21.76 -10.37 3.13
N ARG A 88 -20.64 -9.90 2.58
CA ARG A 88 -19.76 -10.69 1.71
C ARG A 88 -19.10 -11.84 2.45
N VAL A 89 -18.59 -11.59 3.65
CA VAL A 89 -18.03 -12.63 4.52
C VAL A 89 -19.08 -13.70 4.85
N LYS A 90 -20.34 -13.29 5.11
CA LYS A 90 -21.44 -14.21 5.38
C LYS A 90 -21.81 -15.10 4.19
N GLU A 91 -21.81 -14.53 2.99
CA GLU A 91 -22.02 -15.28 1.73
C GLU A 91 -20.90 -16.30 1.52
N LEU A 92 -19.63 -15.86 1.67
CA LEU A 92 -18.46 -16.72 1.54
C LEU A 92 -18.44 -17.87 2.56
N HIS A 93 -18.94 -17.62 3.78
CA HIS A 93 -19.07 -18.66 4.80
C HIS A 93 -20.18 -19.66 4.48
N LYS A 94 -21.30 -19.20 3.91
CA LYS A 94 -22.45 -20.06 3.58
C LYS A 94 -22.21 -20.94 2.35
N SER A 95 -21.36 -20.49 1.42
CA SER A 95 -20.98 -21.26 0.22
C SER A 95 -19.87 -22.30 0.48
N SER A 96 -19.40 -22.46 1.71
CA SER A 96 -18.34 -23.39 2.10
C SER A 96 -18.85 -24.46 3.05
#